data_AF-A0A8E5EV26-F1
#
_entry.id   AF-A0A8E5EV26-F1
#
_cell.length_a   1.000
_cell.length_b   1.000
_cell.length_c   1.000
_cell.angle_alpha   90.00
_cell.angle_beta   90.00
_cell.angle_gamma   90.00
#
_symmetry.space_group_name_H-M   'P 1'
#
loop_
_entity.id
_entity.type
_entity.pdbx_description
1 polymer ?
#
loop_
_entity_poly.entity_id
_entity_poly.type
_entity_poly.pdbx_seq_one_letter_code
_entity_poly.pdbx_strand_id
1 'polypeptide(L)'
;TTFNDIKYEPQMPPSCYQILVQDCTPELKFIVMLKNDNFEQKHINIKIADIDIDLFPKSGNIGVKVNGVEIPMENLPYHHPTVKIQIRQKGEGISVVAPSLGLSEVYMDSKSWKVDVVDWMKGQTCGLCGKADGEIKQEFRMPNG
;
A
#
# COMPACT_ATOMS: atom_id res chain seq x y z
N THR A 1 -3.10 12.43 2.81
CA THR A 1 -3.64 12.51 4.17
C THR A 1 -3.17 11.30 4.94
N THR A 2 -2.74 11.44 6.19
CA THR A 2 -2.36 10.32 7.06
C THR A 2 -3.59 9.65 7.69
N PHE A 3 -3.38 8.59 8.47
CA PHE A 3 -4.46 7.97 9.25
C PHE A 3 -5.07 8.89 10.31
N ASN A 4 -4.31 9.89 10.77
CA ASN A 4 -4.75 10.90 11.75
C ASN A 4 -5.17 12.23 11.06
N ASP A 5 -5.63 12.16 9.81
CA ASP A 5 -6.15 13.28 9.00
C ASP A 5 -5.17 14.43 8.69
N ILE A 6 -3.86 14.20 8.86
CA ILE A 6 -2.86 15.22 8.56
C ILE A 6 -2.59 15.27 7.05
N LYS A 7 -2.68 16.47 6.45
CA LYS A 7 -2.35 16.71 5.04
C LYS A 7 -0.94 17.27 4.93
N TYR A 8 -0.13 16.66 4.08
CA TYR A 8 1.18 17.19 3.68
C TYR A 8 1.55 16.65 2.29
N GLU A 9 2.45 17.36 1.61
CA GLU A 9 2.98 16.99 0.30
C GLU A 9 4.47 16.66 0.46
N PRO A 10 4.83 15.36 0.63
CA PRO A 10 6.23 14.99 0.72
C PRO A 10 6.90 15.18 -0.65
N GLN A 11 8.08 15.81 -0.66
CA GLN A 11 8.93 15.82 -1.86
C GLN A 11 9.42 14.39 -2.09
N MET A 12 8.94 13.76 -3.17
CA MET A 12 9.36 12.43 -3.58
C MET A 12 10.43 12.54 -4.68
N PRO A 13 11.67 12.10 -4.42
CA PRO A 13 12.65 11.97 -5.48
C PRO A 13 12.15 10.97 -6.55
N PRO A 14 12.47 11.18 -7.84
CA PRO A 14 12.16 10.21 -8.88
C PRO A 14 12.80 8.86 -8.56
N SER A 15 12.07 7.77 -8.82
CA SER A 15 12.56 6.38 -8.66
C SER A 15 12.95 5.95 -7.24
N CYS A 16 12.67 6.75 -6.20
CA CYS A 16 12.86 6.36 -4.81
C CYS A 16 11.56 5.84 -4.19
N TYR A 17 11.65 4.70 -3.52
CA TYR A 17 10.54 4.19 -2.71
C TYR A 17 10.42 4.99 -1.41
N GLN A 18 9.18 5.38 -1.10
CA GLN A 18 8.77 5.88 0.19
C GLN A 18 7.90 4.83 0.88
N ILE A 19 8.12 4.60 2.16
CA ILE A 19 7.31 3.68 2.96
C ILE A 19 6.02 4.41 3.34
N LEU A 20 4.90 4.03 2.73
CA LEU A 20 3.59 4.56 3.08
C LEU A 20 3.19 4.07 4.47
N VAL A 21 3.17 2.75 4.64
CA VAL A 21 2.81 2.10 5.90
C VAL A 21 3.47 0.74 5.98
N GLN A 22 3.88 0.35 7.18
CA GLN A 22 4.43 -0.95 7.49
C GLN A 22 3.86 -1.44 8.83
N ASP A 23 3.71 -2.75 8.99
CA ASP A 23 3.53 -3.40 10.29
C ASP A 23 4.84 -3.30 11.09
N CYS A 24 4.83 -2.57 12.20
CA CYS A 24 6.00 -2.31 13.03
C CYS A 24 5.91 -3.06 14.37
N THR A 25 5.10 -4.12 14.42
CA THR A 25 5.17 -5.18 15.45
C THR A 25 6.36 -6.12 15.19
N PRO A 26 6.73 -7.00 16.13
CA PRO A 26 7.74 -8.02 15.90
C PRO A 26 7.42 -9.00 14.75
N GLU A 27 6.17 -9.08 14.31
CA GLU A 27 5.73 -9.99 13.25
C GLU A 27 6.04 -9.48 11.83
N LEU A 28 6.11 -8.15 11.63
CA LEU A 28 6.44 -7.50 10.35
C LEU A 28 5.63 -8.04 9.16
N LYS A 29 4.31 -8.17 9.30
CA LYS A 29 3.42 -8.87 8.36
C LYS A 29 3.36 -8.24 6.98
N PHE A 30 3.46 -6.92 6.88
CA PHE A 30 3.34 -6.21 5.61
C PHE A 30 4.15 -4.92 5.56
N ILE A 31 4.47 -4.50 4.34
CA ILE A 31 4.97 -3.16 4.01
C ILE A 31 4.35 -2.70 2.68
N VAL A 32 3.90 -1.44 2.64
CA VAL A 32 3.36 -0.78 1.46
C VAL A 32 4.24 0.42 1.12
N MET A 33 4.74 0.44 -0.10
CA MET A 33 5.66 1.46 -0.60
C MET A 33 5.11 2.13 -1.84
N LEU A 34 5.44 3.42 -2.00
CA LEU A 34 5.09 4.24 -3.16
C LEU A 34 6.37 4.74 -3.82
N LYS A 35 6.45 4.65 -5.14
CA LYS A 35 7.45 5.36 -5.93
C LYS A 35 6.80 6.14 -7.06
N ASN A 36 7.51 7.16 -7.52
CA ASN A 36 7.25 7.80 -8.80
C ASN A 36 8.20 7.19 -9.82
N ASP A 37 7.71 6.85 -11.00
CA ASP A 37 8.62 6.61 -12.13
C ASP A 37 9.14 7.93 -12.73
N ASN A 38 9.90 7.83 -13.82
CA ASN A 38 10.48 8.97 -14.50
C ASN A 38 9.44 9.90 -15.17
N PHE A 39 8.19 9.45 -15.26
CA PHE A 39 7.05 10.22 -15.79
C PHE A 39 6.11 10.69 -14.66
N GLU A 40 6.59 10.65 -13.41
CA GLU A 40 5.84 11.00 -12.20
C GLU A 40 4.61 10.11 -11.94
N GLN A 41 4.51 8.99 -12.64
CA GLN A 41 3.40 8.07 -12.45
C GLN A 41 3.63 7.26 -11.17
N LYS A 42 2.54 7.02 -10.43
CA LYS A 42 2.56 6.35 -9.12
C LYS A 42 2.61 4.84 -9.31
N HIS A 43 3.55 4.18 -8.63
CA HIS A 43 3.64 2.73 -8.52
C HIS A 43 3.58 2.35 -7.05
N ILE A 44 2.71 1.40 -6.70
CA ILE A 44 2.58 0.89 -5.35
C ILE A 44 3.12 -0.54 -5.32
N ASN A 45 4.07 -0.79 -4.41
CA ASN A 45 4.56 -2.12 -4.11
C ASN A 45 4.06 -2.52 -2.71
N ILE A 46 3.47 -3.71 -2.61
CA ILE A 46 2.92 -4.28 -1.38
C ILE A 46 3.65 -5.59 -1.15
N LYS A 47 4.33 -5.71 -0.02
CA LYS A 47 4.91 -6.99 0.40
C LYS A 47 4.14 -7.52 1.59
N ILE A 48 3.74 -8.78 1.51
CA ILE A 48 3.04 -9.50 2.56
C ILE A 48 3.72 -10.86 2.69
N ALA A 49 4.38 -11.12 3.81
CA ALA A 49 5.30 -12.26 3.95
C ALA A 49 6.33 -12.29 2.80
N ASP A 50 6.35 -13.36 2.00
CA ASP A 50 7.23 -13.58 0.84
C ASP A 50 6.59 -13.17 -0.50
N ILE A 51 5.39 -12.59 -0.47
CA ILE A 51 4.62 -12.23 -1.66
C ILE A 51 4.83 -10.76 -1.99
N ASP A 52 5.23 -10.49 -3.22
CA ASP A 52 5.44 -9.16 -3.78
C ASP A 52 4.30 -8.83 -4.76
N ILE A 53 3.59 -7.74 -4.53
CA ILE A 53 2.46 -7.30 -5.36
C ILE A 53 2.75 -5.88 -5.85
N ASP A 54 2.83 -5.70 -7.16
CA ASP A 54 2.98 -4.37 -7.77
C ASP A 54 1.67 -3.94 -8.42
N LEU A 55 1.21 -2.74 -8.07
CA LEU A 55 0.21 -1.98 -8.82
C LEU A 55 0.94 -0.89 -9.61
N PHE A 56 0.70 -0.84 -10.91
CA PHE A 56 1.38 0.11 -11.80
C PHE A 56 0.47 0.60 -12.93
N PRO A 57 0.69 1.80 -13.48
CA PRO A 57 -0.10 2.28 -14.61
C PRO A 57 0.20 1.49 -15.88
N LYS A 58 -0.86 1.15 -16.62
CA LYS A 58 -0.79 0.38 -17.87
C LYS A 58 -1.83 0.91 -18.86
N SER A 59 -1.36 1.65 -19.87
CA SER A 59 -2.20 2.17 -20.97
C SER A 59 -3.49 2.86 -20.51
N GLY A 60 -3.41 3.71 -19.47
CA GLY A 60 -4.55 4.45 -18.92
C GLY A 60 -5.34 3.70 -17.82
N ASN A 61 -5.09 2.41 -17.63
CA ASN A 61 -5.63 1.59 -16.55
C ASN A 61 -4.55 1.26 -15.51
N ILE A 62 -4.88 0.44 -14.51
CA ILE A 62 -3.92 -0.12 -13.56
C ILE A 62 -3.66 -1.58 -13.88
N GLY A 63 -2.39 -1.95 -14.05
CA GLY A 63 -1.93 -3.34 -14.10
C GLY A 63 -1.54 -3.84 -12.72
N VAL A 64 -1.53 -5.17 -12.57
CA VAL A 64 -1.08 -5.84 -11.34
C VAL A 64 -0.13 -6.99 -11.64
N LYS A 65 0.97 -7.05 -10.88
CA LYS A 65 1.88 -8.20 -10.86
C LYS A 65 1.88 -8.84 -9.49
N VAL A 66 2.01 -10.16 -9.45
CA VAL A 66 2.28 -10.94 -8.24
C VAL A 66 3.57 -11.72 -8.48
N ASN A 67 4.56 -11.51 -7.62
CA ASN A 67 5.91 -12.08 -7.73
C ASN A 67 6.53 -11.87 -9.12
N GLY A 68 6.38 -10.65 -9.67
CA GLY A 68 6.87 -10.27 -11.00
C GLY A 68 6.04 -10.77 -12.18
N VAL A 69 5.06 -11.66 -11.97
CA VAL A 69 4.18 -12.18 -13.02
C VAL A 69 2.93 -11.32 -13.12
N GLU A 70 2.65 -10.80 -14.32
CA GLU A 70 1.46 -9.98 -14.55
C GLU A 70 0.19 -10.84 -14.53
N ILE A 71 -0.81 -10.38 -13.78
CA ILE A 71 -2.13 -11.02 -13.73
C ILE A 71 -3.04 -10.32 -14.75
N PRO A 72 -3.53 -11.05 -15.78
CA PRO A 72 -4.49 -10.49 -16.72
C PRO A 72 -5.78 -10.05 -16.02
N MET A 73 -6.44 -9.01 -16.52
CA MET A 73 -7.64 -8.45 -15.90
C MET A 73 -8.79 -9.47 -15.87
N GLU A 74 -8.89 -10.30 -16.91
CA GLU A 74 -9.84 -11.40 -17.01
C GLU A 74 -9.65 -12.49 -15.95
N ASN A 75 -8.49 -12.54 -15.30
CA ASN A 75 -8.17 -13.49 -14.23
C ASN A 75 -8.40 -12.90 -12.83
N LEU A 76 -8.99 -11.71 -12.73
CA LEU A 76 -9.43 -11.15 -11.45
C LEU A 76 -10.89 -11.57 -11.15
N PRO A 77 -11.24 -11.87 -9.88
CA PRO A 77 -10.40 -11.73 -8.69
C PRO A 77 -9.37 -12.85 -8.52
N TYR A 78 -8.11 -12.46 -8.32
CA TYR A 78 -7.04 -13.37 -7.97
C TYR A 78 -7.04 -13.64 -6.46
N HIS A 79 -6.92 -14.90 -6.08
CA HIS A 79 -6.77 -15.33 -4.70
C HIS A 79 -5.44 -16.06 -4.54
N HIS A 80 -4.61 -15.62 -3.60
CA HIS A 80 -3.33 -16.28 -3.37
C HIS A 80 -3.57 -17.68 -2.76
N PRO A 81 -2.89 -18.74 -3.22
CA PRO A 81 -3.22 -20.12 -2.85
C PRO A 81 -2.95 -20.45 -1.37
N THR A 82 -1.96 -19.81 -0.75
CA THR A 82 -1.49 -20.13 0.61
C THR A 82 -1.75 -19.04 1.64
N VAL A 83 -1.95 -17.81 1.19
CA VAL A 83 -2.07 -16.63 2.04
C VAL A 83 -3.41 -15.97 1.73
N LYS A 84 -4.11 -15.46 2.75
CA LYS A 84 -5.44 -14.85 2.58
C LYS A 84 -5.34 -13.45 1.98
N ILE A 85 -4.90 -13.39 0.72
CA ILE A 85 -4.82 -12.19 -0.12
C ILE A 85 -5.83 -12.35 -1.26
N GLN A 86 -6.62 -11.31 -1.47
CA GLN A 86 -7.48 -11.16 -2.63
C GLN A 86 -7.10 -9.91 -3.40
N ILE A 87 -6.94 -10.04 -4.71
CA ILE A 87 -6.75 -8.93 -5.64
C ILE A 87 -7.96 -8.89 -6.55
N ARG A 88 -8.61 -7.74 -6.66
CA ARG A 88 -9.85 -7.60 -7.43
C ARG A 88 -9.94 -6.25 -8.11
N GLN A 89 -10.67 -6.20 -9.21
CA GLN A 89 -11.09 -4.93 -9.80
C GLN A 89 -12.12 -4.25 -8.89
N LYS A 90 -12.01 -2.94 -8.73
CA LYS A 90 -12.95 -2.10 -7.99
C LYS A 90 -13.14 -0.79 -8.74
N GLY A 91 -14.27 -0.63 -9.41
CA GLY A 91 -14.47 0.49 -10.33
C GLY A 91 -13.41 0.49 -11.44
N GLU A 92 -12.75 1.63 -11.63
CA GLU A 92 -11.68 1.84 -12.61
C GLU A 92 -10.27 1.44 -12.08
N GLY A 93 -10.19 0.95 -10.85
CA GLY A 93 -8.93 0.62 -10.18
C GLY A 93 -8.82 -0.83 -9.73
N ILE A 94 -7.72 -1.12 -9.05
CA ILE A 94 -7.41 -2.42 -8.45
C ILE A 94 -7.37 -2.27 -6.93
N SER A 95 -7.95 -3.25 -6.24
CA SER A 95 -8.00 -3.38 -4.79
C SER A 95 -7.29 -4.66 -4.35
N VAL A 96 -6.32 -4.53 -3.44
CA VAL A 96 -5.62 -5.62 -2.76
C VAL A 96 -6.11 -5.67 -1.31
N VAL A 97 -6.60 -6.82 -0.88
CA VAL A 97 -7.29 -7.01 0.40
C VAL A 97 -6.64 -8.17 1.15
N ALA A 98 -6.16 -7.93 2.37
CA ALA A 98 -5.57 -8.98 3.23
C ALA A 98 -5.84 -8.73 4.75
N PRO A 99 -7.11 -8.68 5.20
CA PRO A 99 -7.46 -8.17 6.52
C PRO A 99 -6.91 -9.02 7.67
N SER A 100 -6.77 -10.33 7.48
CA SER A 100 -6.16 -11.22 8.48
C SER A 100 -4.68 -10.94 8.73
N LEU A 101 -4.05 -10.12 7.89
CA LEU A 101 -2.64 -9.75 7.95
C LEU A 101 -2.47 -8.27 8.33
N GLY A 102 -3.55 -7.56 8.66
CA GLY A 102 -3.51 -6.16 9.10
C GLY A 102 -3.90 -5.16 8.01
N LEU A 103 -3.96 -5.59 6.75
CA LEU A 103 -4.19 -4.72 5.60
C LEU A 103 -5.64 -4.84 5.10
N SER A 104 -6.45 -3.83 5.39
CA SER A 104 -7.88 -3.82 5.03
C SER A 104 -8.05 -3.67 3.50
N GLU A 105 -7.42 -2.65 2.92
CA GLU A 105 -7.45 -2.41 1.47
C GLU A 105 -6.25 -1.54 1.04
N VAL A 106 -5.58 -1.93 -0.03
CA VAL A 106 -4.76 -1.01 -0.84
C VAL A 106 -5.45 -0.85 -2.17
N TYR A 107 -5.77 0.38 -2.53
CA TYR A 107 -6.47 0.69 -3.76
C TYR A 107 -5.67 1.68 -4.60
N MET A 108 -5.65 1.46 -5.91
CA MET A 108 -5.08 2.38 -6.88
C MET A 108 -5.94 2.44 -8.15
N ASP A 109 -6.20 3.64 -8.62
CA ASP A 109 -6.67 3.94 -9.97
C ASP A 109 -5.75 4.98 -10.64
N SER A 110 -6.12 5.43 -11.84
CA SER A 110 -5.32 6.40 -12.61
C SER A 110 -5.24 7.79 -11.96
N LYS A 111 -6.08 8.10 -10.97
CA LYS A 111 -6.20 9.43 -10.35
C LYS A 111 -5.78 9.45 -8.89
N SER A 112 -5.94 8.34 -8.19
CA SER A 112 -5.86 8.27 -6.74
C SER A 112 -5.38 6.92 -6.25
N TRP A 113 -4.88 6.93 -5.03
CA TRP A 113 -4.55 5.74 -4.28
C TRP A 113 -4.92 5.93 -2.81
N LYS A 114 -5.14 4.83 -2.12
CA LYS A 114 -5.35 4.82 -0.68
C LYS A 114 -4.87 3.51 -0.06
N VAL A 115 -4.53 3.58 1.21
CA VAL A 115 -4.20 2.43 2.03
C VAL A 115 -5.03 2.51 3.30
N ASP A 116 -5.73 1.44 3.60
CA ASP A 116 -6.56 1.26 4.79
C ASP A 116 -6.03 0.05 5.57
N VAL A 117 -5.80 0.22 6.87
CA VAL A 117 -5.46 -0.87 7.79
C VAL A 117 -6.66 -1.23 8.65
N VAL A 118 -6.67 -2.45 9.19
CA VAL A 118 -7.71 -2.90 10.12
C VAL A 118 -7.58 -2.21 11.49
N ASP A 119 -8.67 -2.12 12.24
CA ASP A 119 -8.71 -1.39 13.51
C ASP A 119 -7.69 -1.86 14.55
N TRP A 120 -7.39 -3.15 14.59
CA TRP A 120 -6.42 -3.68 15.55
C TRP A 120 -4.97 -3.34 15.19
N MET A 121 -4.70 -2.73 14.04
CA MET A 121 -3.37 -2.20 13.68
C MET A 121 -3.12 -0.77 14.19
N LYS A 122 -4.10 -0.13 14.83
CA LYS A 122 -3.92 1.20 15.44
C LYS A 122 -2.79 1.19 16.46
N GLY A 123 -1.89 2.15 16.36
CA GLY A 123 -0.67 2.27 17.16
C GLY A 123 0.46 1.30 16.79
N GLN A 124 0.24 0.40 15.83
CA GLN A 124 1.17 -0.67 15.45
C GLN A 124 1.79 -0.48 14.07
N THR A 125 1.40 0.58 13.36
CA THR A 125 1.96 0.93 12.06
C THR A 125 3.06 1.98 12.17
N CYS A 126 3.96 2.02 11.20
CA CYS A 126 4.88 3.14 11.00
C CYS A 126 5.07 3.44 9.51
N GLY A 127 5.59 4.62 9.18
CA GLY A 127 5.70 5.13 7.81
C GLY A 127 5.00 6.48 7.62
N LEU A 128 4.91 6.93 6.37
CA LEU A 128 4.33 8.23 6.01
C LEU A 128 2.85 8.38 6.40
N CYS A 129 2.08 7.30 6.45
CA CYS A 129 0.69 7.30 6.90
C CYS A 129 0.53 7.39 8.43
N GLY A 130 1.63 7.34 9.19
CA GLY A 130 1.62 7.44 10.65
C GLY A 130 1.16 6.17 11.36
N LYS A 131 0.81 6.31 12.64
CA LYS A 131 0.49 5.20 13.56
C LYS A 131 -0.99 4.81 13.62
N ALA A 132 -1.89 5.62 13.05
CA ALA A 132 -3.35 5.44 13.17
C ALA A 132 -3.88 5.40 14.62
N ASP A 133 -3.15 5.93 15.59
CA ASP A 133 -3.48 5.91 17.02
C ASP A 133 -4.32 7.10 17.50
N GLY A 134 -4.67 8.04 16.61
CA GLY A 134 -5.35 9.29 16.96
C GLY A 134 -4.44 10.36 17.55
N GLU A 135 -3.13 10.10 17.68
CA GLU A 135 -2.15 11.04 18.23
C GLU A 135 -1.49 11.88 17.12
N ILE A 136 -1.88 13.15 17.02
CA ILE A 136 -1.36 14.07 16.01
C ILE A 136 0.03 14.67 16.34
N LYS A 137 0.44 14.65 17.63
CA LYS A 137 1.63 15.39 18.10
C LYS A 137 2.96 14.74 17.71
N GLN A 138 2.98 13.43 17.48
CA GLN A 138 4.20 12.65 17.20
C GLN A 138 4.19 12.03 15.80
N GLU A 139 3.25 12.41 14.94
CA GLU A 139 3.06 11.84 13.60
C GLU A 139 4.31 11.94 12.71
N PHE A 140 5.09 13.02 12.85
CA PHE A 140 6.31 13.28 12.07
C PHE A 140 7.60 12.94 12.80
N ARG A 141 7.53 12.21 13.93
CA ARG A 141 8.74 11.83 14.65
C ARG A 141 9.54 10.84 13.81
N MET A 142 10.74 11.26 13.40
CA MET A 142 11.67 10.40 12.68
C MET A 142 12.08 9.22 13.58
N PRO A 143 12.47 8.06 13.01
CA PRO A 143 12.86 6.88 13.79
C PRO A 143 13.99 7.14 14.80
N ASN A 144 14.79 8.20 14.59
CA ASN A 144 15.93 8.59 15.43
C ASN A 144 15.59 9.58 16.56
N GLY A 145 14.32 9.96 16.75
CA GLY A 145 13.88 10.71 17.92
C GLY A 145 13.62 12.19 17.69
#